data_AF-W7YW46-F1
#
_entry.id   AF-W7YW46-F1
#
_cell.length_a   1.000
_cell.length_b   1.000
_cell.length_c   1.000
_cell.angle_alpha   90.00
_cell.angle_beta   90.00
_cell.angle_gamma   90.00
#
_symmetry.space_group_name_H-M   'P 1'
#
loop_
_entity.id
_entity.type
_entity.pdbx_description
1 polymer ?
#
loop_
_entity_poly.entity_id
_entity_poly.type
_entity_poly.pdbx_seq_one_letter_code
_entity_poly.pdbx_strand_id
1 'polypeptide(L)'
;MNDLKGHLPSGMRYSHSRLLTALNMSLELRDLQIHIESELEGQVSTRLVGLVPSELPCFPDHDEHILRSEPGLYPDPLFPIDLNRRVNAIPNQWRSIWITVALDGTVEPGIYPLRTVFQDEVGTLLSEETFELEIIAAELPKQKLIHTEWFHTDCIATQYQVDVFSDAHWMLIEKYVNTAVKHGMNMLLTPLFTPPLDTKIGGERPTVQLVDVLKEGERYTFGFDRLQQWIDMCNRSGVEYIEFSHLFTQWGAKHAPKIMATENGSYSRIFGWETDAMGEAYTGFLKQFLPALTSFIEANSLKDRSYFHISDEPVLEHLPWYTSASNIMQEYVGDYPIIDALSDYEFYERGLINNPIPANDHIEPFLSNQVDHLWTYYCCAQYTHVSNRFFNMPSARNRILGMQMYKFKMAGFLHWGYNFWYSQFAIAPINPFETTDAELAFPSGDSYVVYPGPEGPIESIRLEVFYEALQDIRALELLESLIGREDTMKLLEDELSCEITFTSYPRDHEWLLSRRERINQAIQSLL
;
A
#
# COMPACT_ATOMS: atom_id res chain seq x y z
N MET A 1 34.73 -13.30 -3.32
CA MET A 1 33.28 -13.10 -3.12
C MET A 1 32.70 -14.50 -2.98
N ASN A 2 32.06 -14.86 -1.87
CA ASN A 2 31.52 -16.21 -1.68
C ASN A 2 29.99 -16.13 -1.72
N ASP A 3 29.41 -16.84 -2.68
CA ASP A 3 27.97 -17.03 -2.96
C ASP A 3 27.16 -15.78 -3.36
N LEU A 4 27.16 -15.50 -4.67
CA LEU A 4 26.06 -14.80 -5.34
C LEU A 4 24.94 -15.82 -5.59
N LYS A 5 23.80 -15.67 -4.90
CA LYS A 5 22.59 -16.46 -5.15
C LYS A 5 21.46 -15.51 -5.51
N GLY A 6 20.87 -15.74 -6.68
CA GLY A 6 19.69 -15.02 -7.12
C GLY A 6 18.99 -15.80 -8.22
N HIS A 7 17.67 -15.81 -8.20
CA HIS A 7 16.84 -16.43 -9.22
C HIS A 7 15.91 -15.34 -9.77
N LEU A 8 16.00 -15.09 -11.07
CA LEU A 8 15.12 -14.17 -11.78
C LEU A 8 14.05 -15.01 -12.48
N PRO A 9 12.79 -14.97 -12.04
CA PRO A 9 11.72 -15.61 -12.80
C PRO A 9 11.56 -14.91 -14.16
N SER A 10 11.05 -15.65 -15.15
CA SER A 10 10.75 -15.07 -16.46
C SER A 10 9.82 -13.86 -16.34
N GLY A 11 10.08 -12.83 -17.14
CA GLY A 11 9.28 -11.61 -17.24
C GLY A 11 8.23 -11.72 -18.34
N MET A 12 7.17 -10.94 -18.21
CA MET A 12 6.20 -10.66 -19.27
C MET A 12 6.34 -9.20 -19.68
N ARG A 13 5.86 -8.85 -20.87
CA ARG A 13 5.69 -7.42 -21.20
C ARG A 13 4.76 -6.78 -20.16
N TYR A 14 5.11 -5.55 -19.74
CA TYR A 14 4.44 -4.83 -18.63
C TYR A 14 4.66 -5.42 -17.23
N SER A 15 5.68 -6.28 -17.04
CA SER A 15 6.11 -6.76 -15.72
C SER A 15 7.40 -6.09 -15.23
N HIS A 16 7.58 -6.04 -13.91
CA HIS A 16 8.86 -5.74 -13.28
C HIS A 16 9.48 -7.03 -12.77
N SER A 17 10.65 -7.38 -13.30
CA SER A 17 11.49 -8.49 -12.79
C SER A 17 12.56 -7.94 -11.88
N ARG A 18 12.86 -8.65 -10.79
CA ARG A 18 13.74 -8.14 -9.75
C ARG A 18 14.72 -9.18 -9.24
N LEU A 19 15.86 -8.66 -8.79
CA LEU A 19 16.96 -9.45 -8.28
C LEU A 19 17.57 -8.76 -7.07
N LEU A 20 17.81 -9.52 -6.02
CA LEU A 20 18.63 -9.11 -4.88
C LEU A 20 20.01 -9.74 -5.04
N THR A 21 21.05 -8.91 -5.03
CA THR A 21 22.43 -9.39 -4.98
C THR A 21 23.05 -9.00 -3.65
N ALA A 22 23.65 -9.96 -2.95
CA ALA A 22 24.30 -9.74 -1.67
C ALA A 22 25.84 -9.84 -1.79
N LEU A 23 26.54 -8.98 -1.06
CA LEU A 23 28.00 -8.89 -1.00
C LEU A 23 28.45 -9.06 0.44
N ASN A 24 29.44 -9.93 0.65
CA ASN A 24 30.18 -10.05 1.89
C ASN A 24 31.67 -10.20 1.59
N MET A 25 32.49 -9.40 2.26
CA MET A 25 33.93 -9.38 2.07
C MET A 25 34.67 -9.37 3.40
N SER A 26 35.87 -9.95 3.41
CA SER A 26 36.77 -9.99 4.56
C SER A 26 37.61 -8.73 4.72
N LEU A 27 37.69 -7.91 3.68
CA LEU A 27 38.46 -6.66 3.64
C LEU A 27 37.53 -5.48 3.30
N GLU A 28 37.88 -4.31 3.80
CA GLU A 28 37.14 -3.09 3.55
C GLU A 28 37.42 -2.63 2.11
N LEU A 29 36.36 -2.45 1.32
CA LEU A 29 36.43 -1.74 0.04
C LEU A 29 35.41 -0.61 0.05
N ARG A 30 35.91 0.57 -0.29
CA ARG A 30 35.12 1.79 -0.43
C ARG A 30 34.78 1.99 -1.90
N ASP A 31 33.68 2.69 -2.12
CA ASP A 31 33.30 3.22 -3.43
C ASP A 31 33.27 2.18 -4.55
N LEU A 32 32.72 1.01 -4.23
CA LEU A 32 32.48 -0.06 -5.19
C LEU A 32 31.59 0.45 -6.32
N GLN A 33 32.06 0.22 -7.54
CA GLN A 33 31.33 0.52 -8.75
C GLN A 33 30.54 -0.74 -9.14
N ILE A 34 29.23 -0.58 -9.34
CA ILE A 34 28.35 -1.65 -9.82
C ILE A 34 27.74 -1.22 -11.14
N HIS A 35 27.90 -2.07 -12.14
CA HIS A 35 27.36 -1.88 -13.48
C HIS A 35 26.56 -3.11 -13.88
N ILE A 36 25.43 -2.89 -14.57
CA ILE A 36 24.67 -3.96 -15.20
C ILE A 36 24.86 -3.81 -16.70
N GLU A 37 25.54 -4.77 -17.31
CA GLU A 37 25.70 -4.84 -18.76
C GLU A 37 24.58 -5.71 -19.33
N SER A 38 23.73 -5.13 -20.16
CA SER A 38 22.62 -5.81 -20.82
C SER A 38 22.09 -5.01 -22.00
N GLU A 39 21.46 -5.68 -22.96
CA GLU A 39 20.66 -5.00 -23.99
C GLU A 39 19.44 -4.26 -23.39
N LEU A 40 19.11 -4.56 -22.13
CA LEU A 40 18.03 -3.93 -21.37
C LEU A 40 18.48 -2.72 -20.52
N GLU A 41 19.69 -2.20 -20.71
CA GLU A 41 20.26 -1.13 -19.86
C GLU A 41 19.30 0.04 -19.60
N GLY A 42 18.55 0.49 -20.61
CA GLY A 42 17.57 1.57 -20.47
C GLY A 42 16.36 1.27 -19.58
N GLN A 43 16.12 0.00 -19.25
CA GLN A 43 15.04 -0.49 -18.40
C GLN A 43 15.53 -1.00 -17.05
N VAL A 44 16.84 -1.02 -16.83
CA VAL A 44 17.45 -1.49 -15.58
C VAL A 44 17.67 -0.31 -14.64
N SER A 45 17.26 -0.48 -13.40
CA SER A 45 17.63 0.42 -12.29
C SER A 45 18.28 -0.38 -11.17
N THR A 46 19.29 0.24 -10.55
CA THR A 46 20.03 -0.33 -9.42
C THR A 46 19.90 0.56 -8.20
N ARG A 47 19.54 -0.05 -7.07
CA ARG A 47 19.31 0.64 -5.79
C ARG A 47 20.07 -0.07 -4.68
N LEU A 48 20.69 0.69 -3.79
CA LEU A 48 21.31 0.15 -2.59
C LEU A 48 20.23 -0.15 -1.55
N VAL A 49 20.24 -1.38 -1.02
CA VAL A 49 19.41 -1.74 0.12
C VAL A 49 20.01 -1.13 1.38
N GLY A 50 19.34 -0.10 1.89
CA GLY A 50 19.68 0.54 3.15
C GLY A 50 19.28 -0.29 4.36
N LEU A 51 19.89 0.04 5.50
CA LEU A 51 19.58 -0.57 6.78
C LEU A 51 18.94 0.48 7.70
N VAL A 52 17.86 0.12 8.37
CA VAL A 52 17.14 0.96 9.34
C VAL A 52 16.98 0.21 10.67
N PRO A 53 16.97 0.92 11.82
CA PRO A 53 16.75 0.29 13.11
C PRO A 53 15.32 -0.26 13.22
N SER A 54 15.18 -1.35 13.95
CA SER A 54 13.92 -1.92 14.43
C SER A 54 14.09 -2.16 15.92
N GLU A 55 13.34 -1.43 16.74
CA GLU A 55 13.30 -1.65 18.18
C GLU A 55 12.18 -2.63 18.56
N LEU A 56 11.03 -2.55 17.88
CA LEU A 56 9.95 -3.54 17.95
C LEU A 56 9.81 -4.31 16.61
N PRO A 57 10.52 -5.43 16.42
CA PRO A 57 10.37 -6.24 15.20
C PRO A 57 9.05 -7.04 15.16
N CYS A 58 8.54 -7.49 16.31
CA CYS A 58 7.29 -8.26 16.43
C CYS A 58 6.77 -8.27 17.87
N PHE A 59 5.50 -8.62 18.04
CA PHE A 59 4.89 -8.85 19.36
C PHE A 59 5.36 -10.18 19.99
N PRO A 60 5.30 -10.33 21.33
CA PRO A 60 5.87 -11.50 22.03
C PRO A 60 5.28 -12.87 21.68
N ASP A 61 4.03 -12.92 21.25
CA ASP A 61 3.26 -14.13 20.91
C ASP A 61 3.21 -14.42 19.40
N HIS A 62 4.22 -13.94 18.67
CA HIS A 62 4.38 -14.19 17.24
C HIS A 62 4.56 -15.69 16.91
N ASP A 63 4.21 -16.07 15.68
CA ASP A 63 4.49 -17.41 15.15
C ASP A 63 5.95 -17.62 14.73
N GLU A 64 6.29 -18.85 14.36
CA GLU A 64 7.63 -19.20 13.88
C GLU A 64 7.98 -18.68 12.47
N HIS A 65 7.02 -18.09 11.74
CA HIS A 65 7.18 -17.67 10.34
C HIS A 65 7.74 -16.25 10.23
N ILE A 66 8.88 -16.02 10.89
CA ILE A 66 9.64 -14.78 10.88
C ILE A 66 11.12 -15.07 10.61
N LEU A 67 11.85 -14.07 10.10
CA LEU A 67 13.29 -14.14 9.89
C LEU A 67 14.07 -13.96 11.20
N ARG A 68 13.59 -13.06 12.07
CA ARG A 68 14.26 -12.69 13.34
C ARG A 68 13.27 -12.00 14.28
N SER A 69 13.41 -12.17 15.59
CA SER A 69 12.58 -11.51 16.61
C SER A 69 13.32 -10.47 17.47
N GLU A 70 14.62 -10.28 17.21
CA GLU A 70 15.48 -9.43 18.02
C GLU A 70 15.61 -8.03 17.41
N PRO A 71 15.70 -6.97 18.25
CA PRO A 71 16.02 -5.63 17.78
C PRO A 71 17.34 -5.56 17.00
N GLY A 72 17.45 -4.60 16.08
CA GLY A 72 18.66 -4.37 15.31
C GLY A 72 18.44 -3.63 14.01
N LEU A 73 19.42 -3.72 13.10
CA LEU A 73 19.33 -3.13 11.77
C LEU A 73 18.70 -4.12 10.78
N TYR A 74 17.68 -3.67 10.06
CA TYR A 74 16.95 -4.44 9.07
C TYR A 74 17.04 -3.80 7.67
N PRO A 75 17.14 -4.61 6.60
CA PRO A 75 17.14 -4.11 5.24
C PRO A 75 15.73 -3.72 4.80
N ASP A 76 15.53 -2.47 4.36
CA ASP A 76 14.22 -2.05 3.82
C ASP A 76 14.28 -0.92 2.79
N PRO A 77 14.81 0.29 3.08
CA PRO A 77 14.77 1.39 2.12
C PRO A 77 15.67 1.12 0.91
N LEU A 78 15.18 1.46 -0.28
CA LEU A 78 15.87 1.27 -1.55
C LEU A 78 16.39 2.61 -2.05
N PHE A 79 17.66 2.88 -1.76
CA PHE A 79 18.26 4.15 -2.13
C PHE A 79 18.82 4.14 -3.56
N PRO A 80 18.68 5.21 -4.35
CA PRO A 80 19.42 5.34 -5.60
C PRO A 80 20.94 5.29 -5.32
N ILE A 81 21.68 4.66 -6.23
CA ILE A 81 23.14 4.68 -6.21
C ILE A 81 23.59 5.93 -6.97
N ASP A 82 24.24 6.87 -6.27
CA ASP A 82 24.70 8.13 -6.84
C ASP A 82 26.03 8.60 -6.20
N LEU A 83 26.49 9.81 -6.54
CA LEU A 83 27.72 10.38 -5.98
C LEU A 83 27.70 10.53 -4.46
N ASN A 84 26.52 10.73 -3.86
CA ASN A 84 26.31 10.92 -2.44
C ASN A 84 26.11 9.58 -1.70
N ARG A 85 25.72 8.53 -2.41
CA ARG A 85 25.47 7.21 -1.84
C ARG A 85 26.10 6.11 -2.68
N ARG A 86 27.40 5.91 -2.42
CA ARG A 86 28.21 4.85 -3.00
C ARG A 86 28.10 3.53 -2.23
N VAL A 87 28.40 2.42 -2.89
CA VAL A 87 28.37 1.11 -2.27
C VAL A 87 29.70 0.85 -1.56
N ASN A 88 29.63 0.56 -0.27
CA ASN A 88 30.78 0.25 0.56
C ASN A 88 30.65 -1.18 1.07
N ALA A 89 31.66 -2.01 0.85
CA ALA A 89 31.76 -3.32 1.47
C ALA A 89 32.51 -3.21 2.79
N ILE A 90 31.79 -3.41 3.89
CA ILE A 90 32.34 -3.38 5.23
C ILE A 90 32.70 -4.81 5.64
N PRO A 91 33.89 -5.05 6.25
CA PRO A 91 34.31 -6.39 6.67
C PRO A 91 33.25 -7.09 7.52
N ASN A 92 32.94 -8.34 7.16
CA ASN A 92 31.99 -9.21 7.86
C ASN A 92 30.55 -8.66 7.96
N GLN A 93 30.18 -7.74 7.07
CA GLN A 93 28.80 -7.28 6.95
C GLN A 93 28.26 -7.60 5.56
N TRP A 94 27.01 -8.08 5.54
CA TRP A 94 26.28 -8.20 4.29
C TRP A 94 25.76 -6.83 3.84
N ARG A 95 25.88 -6.59 2.54
CA ARG A 95 25.25 -5.47 1.84
C ARG A 95 24.53 -6.01 0.63
N SER A 96 23.42 -5.38 0.26
CA SER A 96 22.63 -5.86 -0.86
C SER A 96 22.28 -4.75 -1.83
N ILE A 97 22.15 -5.13 -3.09
CA ILE A 97 21.73 -4.27 -4.18
C ILE A 97 20.44 -4.86 -4.74
N TRP A 98 19.47 -3.97 -4.94
CA TRP A 98 18.20 -4.25 -5.55
C TRP A 98 18.25 -3.84 -7.02
N ILE A 99 18.10 -4.82 -7.91
CA ILE A 99 18.08 -4.61 -9.36
C ILE A 99 16.65 -4.77 -9.82
N THR A 100 16.15 -3.82 -10.59
CA THR A 100 14.79 -3.83 -11.14
C THR A 100 14.87 -3.64 -12.64
N VAL A 101 14.24 -4.55 -13.39
CA VAL A 101 14.03 -4.46 -14.83
C VAL A 101 12.57 -4.10 -15.05
N ALA A 102 12.29 -2.86 -15.45
CA ALA A 102 10.94 -2.35 -15.67
C ALA A 102 10.56 -2.50 -17.15
N LEU A 103 9.73 -3.49 -17.49
CA LEU A 103 9.30 -3.69 -18.88
C LEU A 103 8.07 -2.85 -19.18
N ASP A 104 8.16 -1.97 -20.17
CA ASP A 104 7.10 -1.05 -20.62
C ASP A 104 6.36 -1.53 -21.89
N GLY A 105 6.59 -2.79 -22.28
CA GLY A 105 6.05 -3.41 -23.49
C GLY A 105 6.82 -3.11 -24.78
N THR A 106 7.85 -2.26 -24.74
CA THR A 106 8.69 -1.96 -25.92
C THR A 106 9.76 -3.00 -26.19
N VAL A 107 10.07 -3.85 -25.21
CA VAL A 107 11.10 -4.89 -25.29
C VAL A 107 10.55 -6.13 -25.99
N GLU A 108 11.32 -6.66 -26.94
CA GLU A 108 10.95 -7.87 -27.67
C GLU A 108 11.09 -9.14 -26.80
N PRO A 109 10.33 -10.20 -27.09
CA PRO A 109 10.50 -11.48 -26.41
C PRO A 109 11.86 -12.08 -26.72
N GLY A 110 12.48 -12.72 -25.73
CA GLY A 110 13.81 -13.30 -25.86
C GLY A 110 14.49 -13.52 -24.52
N ILE A 111 15.68 -14.10 -24.56
CA ILE A 111 16.53 -14.30 -23.38
C ILE A 111 17.58 -13.20 -23.36
N TYR A 112 17.60 -12.43 -22.27
CA TYR A 112 18.49 -11.29 -22.09
C TYR A 112 19.46 -11.56 -20.95
N PRO A 113 20.78 -11.61 -21.21
CA PRO A 113 21.76 -11.69 -20.14
C PRO A 113 21.86 -10.34 -19.41
N LEU A 114 21.90 -10.41 -18.09
CA LEU A 114 22.11 -9.32 -17.15
C LEU A 114 23.42 -9.58 -16.42
N ARG A 115 24.54 -9.09 -16.97
CA ARG A 115 25.86 -9.27 -16.36
C ARG A 115 26.08 -8.16 -15.33
N THR A 116 26.03 -8.55 -14.06
CA THR A 116 26.31 -7.67 -12.92
C THR A 116 27.80 -7.67 -12.65
N VAL A 117 28.42 -6.51 -12.80
CA VAL A 117 29.87 -6.32 -12.68
C VAL A 117 30.18 -5.51 -11.42
N PHE A 118 31.08 -6.04 -10.59
CA PHE A 118 31.59 -5.38 -9.39
C PHE A 118 33.03 -4.94 -9.62
N GLN A 119 33.29 -3.65 -9.47
CA GLN A 119 34.61 -3.05 -9.64
C GLN A 119 35.01 -2.24 -8.41
N ASP A 120 36.32 -2.11 -8.18
CA ASP A 120 36.86 -1.16 -7.20
C ASP A 120 36.80 0.29 -7.71
N GLU A 121 37.26 1.23 -6.88
CA GLU A 121 37.24 2.66 -7.20
C GLU A 121 38.06 3.05 -8.46
N VAL A 122 39.06 2.24 -8.83
CA VAL A 122 39.92 2.47 -10.01
C VAL A 122 39.50 1.64 -11.23
N GLY A 123 38.40 0.89 -11.14
CA GLY A 123 37.83 0.10 -12.24
C GLY A 123 38.38 -1.32 -12.36
N THR A 124 39.12 -1.82 -11.36
CA THR A 124 39.57 -3.22 -11.34
C THR A 124 38.37 -4.13 -11.11
N LEU A 125 38.16 -5.11 -12.00
CA LEU A 125 37.15 -6.14 -11.83
C LEU A 125 37.42 -6.97 -10.56
N LEU A 126 36.44 -6.98 -9.65
CA LEU A 126 36.47 -7.76 -8.42
C LEU A 126 35.70 -9.07 -8.54
N SER A 127 34.53 -9.01 -9.18
CA SER A 127 33.66 -10.16 -9.44
C SER A 127 32.63 -9.78 -10.49
N GLU A 128 32.03 -10.79 -11.10
CA GLU A 128 30.85 -10.64 -11.95
C GLU A 128 29.94 -11.85 -11.78
N GLU A 129 28.66 -11.65 -12.06
CA GLU A 129 27.66 -12.71 -12.13
C GLU A 129 26.73 -12.40 -13.30
N THR A 130 26.30 -13.42 -14.04
CA THR A 130 25.33 -13.22 -15.15
C THR A 130 24.06 -13.96 -14.83
N PHE A 131 22.94 -13.21 -14.90
CA PHE A 131 21.61 -13.78 -14.79
C PHE A 131 20.92 -13.71 -16.14
N GLU A 132 20.11 -14.71 -16.45
CA GLU A 132 19.29 -14.71 -17.66
C GLU A 132 17.86 -14.30 -17.31
N LEU A 133 17.34 -13.27 -18.01
CA LEU A 133 15.94 -12.90 -17.96
C LEU A 133 15.28 -13.31 -19.28
N GLU A 134 14.40 -14.29 -19.22
CA GLU A 134 13.50 -14.60 -20.34
C GLU A 134 12.31 -13.65 -20.32
N ILE A 135 12.05 -12.96 -21.42
CA ILE A 135 10.83 -12.19 -21.67
C ILE A 135 9.96 -13.04 -22.59
N ILE A 136 8.84 -13.54 -22.07
CA ILE A 136 7.92 -14.37 -22.86
C ILE A 136 7.05 -13.49 -23.76
N ALA A 137 6.52 -14.06 -24.85
CA ALA A 137 5.66 -13.36 -25.81
C ALA A 137 4.22 -13.16 -25.29
N ALA A 138 4.09 -12.64 -24.07
CA ALA A 138 2.82 -12.36 -23.39
C ALA A 138 2.86 -11.00 -22.68
N GLU A 139 1.69 -10.40 -22.49
CA GLU A 139 1.49 -9.13 -21.80
C GLU A 139 0.65 -9.34 -20.55
N LEU A 140 1.08 -8.76 -19.42
CA LEU A 140 0.24 -8.81 -18.22
C LEU A 140 -1.05 -7.99 -18.46
N PRO A 141 -2.25 -8.56 -18.23
CA PRO A 141 -3.50 -7.83 -18.39
C PRO A 141 -3.58 -6.66 -17.40
N LYS A 142 -4.47 -5.70 -17.65
CA LYS A 142 -4.69 -4.59 -16.71
C LYS A 142 -5.09 -5.13 -15.33
N GLN A 143 -4.58 -4.52 -14.25
CA GLN A 143 -4.99 -4.87 -12.88
C GLN A 143 -6.49 -4.67 -12.69
N LYS A 144 -7.18 -5.70 -12.20
CA LYS A 144 -8.60 -5.63 -11.82
C LYS A 144 -8.79 -5.41 -10.32
N LEU A 145 -7.92 -5.97 -9.49
CA LEU A 145 -7.94 -5.79 -8.04
C LEU A 145 -7.86 -4.29 -7.72
N ILE A 146 -8.81 -3.81 -6.91
CA ILE A 146 -8.75 -2.46 -6.38
C ILE A 146 -7.79 -2.45 -5.20
N HIS A 147 -6.82 -1.55 -5.22
CA HIS A 147 -5.76 -1.52 -4.22
C HIS A 147 -5.58 -0.10 -3.70
N THR A 148 -5.76 0.05 -2.39
CA THR A 148 -5.45 1.28 -1.67
C THR A 148 -4.46 1.02 -0.54
N GLU A 149 -3.53 1.96 -0.39
CA GLU A 149 -2.79 2.15 0.84
C GLU A 149 -3.05 3.59 1.30
N TRP A 150 -3.54 3.77 2.53
CA TRP A 150 -3.99 5.10 2.95
C TRP A 150 -2.86 6.12 2.93
N PHE A 151 -3.12 7.17 2.15
CA PHE A 151 -2.21 8.24 1.82
C PHE A 151 -2.35 9.40 2.81
N HIS A 152 -1.33 9.63 3.62
CA HIS A 152 -1.33 10.65 4.68
C HIS A 152 -0.69 11.93 4.19
N THR A 153 -1.53 12.84 3.68
CA THR A 153 -1.08 14.11 3.07
C THR A 153 -0.40 15.03 4.07
N ASP A 154 -0.91 15.09 5.29
CA ASP A 154 -0.36 15.88 6.40
C ASP A 154 1.01 15.39 6.88
N CYS A 155 1.30 14.09 6.75
CA CYS A 155 2.63 13.53 7.00
C CYS A 155 3.65 14.14 6.04
N ILE A 156 3.29 14.35 4.77
CA ILE A 156 4.17 15.00 3.78
C ILE A 156 4.43 16.46 4.20
N ALA A 157 3.39 17.24 4.49
CA ALA A 157 3.57 18.62 4.95
C ALA A 157 4.48 18.71 6.18
N THR A 158 4.29 17.80 7.15
CA THR A 158 5.04 17.78 8.40
C THR A 158 6.51 17.41 8.20
N GLN A 159 6.79 16.32 7.48
CA GLN A 159 8.18 15.85 7.27
C GLN A 159 9.01 16.85 6.46
N TYR A 160 8.40 17.43 5.42
CA TYR A 160 9.09 18.39 4.55
C TYR A 160 9.01 19.84 5.07
N GLN A 161 8.31 20.07 6.19
CA GLN A 161 8.12 21.38 6.81
C GLN A 161 7.59 22.43 5.81
N VAL A 162 6.59 22.05 5.02
CA VAL A 162 5.93 22.92 4.03
C VAL A 162 4.49 23.18 4.44
N ASP A 163 3.97 24.34 4.07
CA ASP A 163 2.57 24.69 4.34
C ASP A 163 1.62 23.75 3.59
N VAL A 164 0.57 23.30 4.29
CA VAL A 164 -0.45 22.43 3.69
C VAL A 164 -1.09 23.10 2.48
N PHE A 165 -1.00 22.41 1.34
CA PHE A 165 -1.51 22.81 0.02
C PHE A 165 -0.83 24.04 -0.59
N SER A 166 0.38 24.39 -0.12
CA SER A 166 1.30 25.21 -0.90
C SER A 166 1.72 24.50 -2.20
N ASP A 167 2.26 25.24 -3.17
CA ASP A 167 2.79 24.67 -4.42
C ASP A 167 3.84 23.57 -4.16
N ALA A 168 4.69 23.77 -3.14
CA ALA A 168 5.68 22.77 -2.72
C ALA A 168 5.00 21.51 -2.19
N HIS A 169 3.94 21.64 -1.40
CA HIS A 169 3.18 20.50 -0.90
C HIS A 169 2.49 19.74 -2.04
N TRP A 170 1.83 20.43 -2.97
CA TRP A 170 1.20 19.80 -4.13
C TRP A 170 2.19 19.03 -5.01
N MET A 171 3.37 19.60 -5.25
CA MET A 171 4.44 18.94 -5.99
C MET A 171 4.88 17.64 -5.29
N LEU A 172 5.05 17.67 -3.96
CA LEU A 172 5.42 16.49 -3.19
C LEU A 172 4.29 15.44 -3.23
N ILE A 173 3.04 15.84 -2.99
CA ILE A 173 1.87 14.95 -3.10
C ILE A 173 1.89 14.19 -4.43
N GLU A 174 1.99 14.91 -5.56
CA GLU A 174 1.96 14.30 -6.90
C GLU A 174 3.12 13.32 -7.11
N LYS A 175 4.33 13.62 -6.60
CA LYS A 175 5.46 12.67 -6.62
C LYS A 175 5.16 11.38 -5.85
N TYR A 176 4.56 11.49 -4.67
CA TYR A 176 4.21 10.33 -3.86
C TYR A 176 3.07 9.51 -4.47
N VAL A 177 2.08 10.17 -5.07
CA VAL A 177 0.98 9.50 -5.79
C VAL A 177 1.51 8.78 -7.02
N ASN A 178 2.40 9.40 -7.80
CA ASN A 178 3.00 8.75 -8.97
C ASN A 178 3.77 7.47 -8.58
N THR A 179 4.52 7.48 -7.48
CA THR A 179 5.18 6.27 -6.98
C THR A 179 4.18 5.22 -6.52
N ALA A 180 3.09 5.61 -5.87
CA ALA A 180 2.06 4.67 -5.46
C ALA A 180 1.38 3.99 -6.66
N VAL A 181 1.00 4.76 -7.68
CA VAL A 181 0.40 4.24 -8.93
C VAL A 181 1.36 3.32 -9.68
N LYS A 182 2.65 3.70 -9.77
CA LYS A 182 3.69 2.84 -10.35
C LYS A 182 3.77 1.47 -9.68
N HIS A 183 3.46 1.39 -8.38
CA HIS A 183 3.46 0.16 -7.58
C HIS A 183 2.07 -0.46 -7.41
N GLY A 184 1.13 -0.14 -8.30
CA GLY A 184 -0.16 -0.83 -8.41
C GLY A 184 -1.22 -0.34 -7.45
N MET A 185 -1.01 0.78 -6.73
CA MET A 185 -2.11 1.47 -6.05
C MET A 185 -2.99 2.17 -7.08
N ASN A 186 -4.28 1.84 -7.13
CA ASN A 186 -5.21 2.41 -8.12
C ASN A 186 -6.38 3.15 -7.48
N MET A 187 -6.47 3.15 -6.15
CA MET A 187 -7.41 3.92 -5.35
C MET A 187 -6.66 4.86 -4.41
N LEU A 188 -7.14 6.10 -4.24
CA LEU A 188 -6.48 7.10 -3.40
C LEU A 188 -7.42 7.70 -2.35
N LEU A 189 -7.02 7.58 -1.08
CA LEU A 189 -7.67 8.25 0.05
C LEU A 189 -7.65 9.77 -0.13
N THR A 190 -8.85 10.35 -0.21
CA THR A 190 -9.06 11.75 -0.52
C THR A 190 -9.56 12.49 0.73
N PRO A 191 -8.74 13.37 1.34
CA PRO A 191 -9.06 14.05 2.60
C PRO A 191 -10.05 15.20 2.36
N LEU A 192 -11.34 14.87 2.25
CA LEU A 192 -12.41 15.87 2.18
C LEU A 192 -12.29 16.85 3.36
N PHE A 193 -12.12 16.27 4.54
CA PHE A 193 -11.73 16.91 5.79
C PHE A 193 -10.52 16.18 6.37
N THR A 194 -9.96 16.68 7.48
CA THR A 194 -8.77 16.05 8.09
C THR A 194 -9.12 14.65 8.57
N PRO A 195 -8.52 13.59 7.98
CA PRO A 195 -8.92 12.22 8.30
C PRO A 195 -8.74 11.91 9.79
N PRO A 196 -9.75 11.34 10.47
CA PRO A 196 -9.68 11.04 11.90
C PRO A 196 -9.04 9.67 12.16
N LEU A 197 -7.95 9.36 11.45
CA LEU A 197 -7.28 8.06 11.45
C LEU A 197 -6.05 8.08 12.35
N ASP A 198 -5.93 7.06 13.19
CA ASP A 198 -4.91 6.90 14.22
C ASP A 198 -4.56 8.23 14.91
N THR A 199 -5.59 8.88 15.45
CA THR A 199 -5.49 10.20 16.09
C THR A 199 -5.99 10.12 17.51
N LYS A 200 -5.21 10.64 18.47
CA LYS A 200 -5.59 10.65 19.88
C LYS A 200 -6.96 11.30 20.06
N ILE A 201 -7.82 10.70 20.87
CA ILE A 201 -9.08 11.33 21.28
C ILE A 201 -8.80 12.70 21.89
N GLY A 202 -9.42 13.73 21.31
CA GLY A 202 -9.22 15.14 21.68
C GLY A 202 -7.92 15.76 21.14
N GLY A 203 -7.08 15.00 20.44
CA GLY A 203 -5.90 15.48 19.73
C GLY A 203 -6.22 15.97 18.32
N GLU A 204 -5.23 16.59 17.69
CA GLU A 204 -5.34 17.10 16.33
C GLU A 204 -4.08 16.81 15.53
N ARG A 205 -4.27 16.48 14.25
CA ARG A 205 -3.23 16.46 13.21
C ARG A 205 -3.24 17.79 12.44
N PRO A 206 -2.17 18.11 11.68
CA PRO A 206 -2.20 19.24 10.76
C PRO A 206 -3.43 19.18 9.85
N THR A 207 -4.09 20.32 9.66
CA THR A 207 -5.36 20.38 8.93
C THR A 207 -5.13 20.19 7.44
N VAL A 208 -5.55 19.04 6.93
CA VAL A 208 -5.70 18.75 5.51
C VAL A 208 -7.19 18.66 5.20
N GLN A 209 -7.71 19.63 4.45
CA GLN A 209 -9.14 19.72 4.13
C GLN A 209 -9.28 20.24 2.70
N LEU A 210 -9.80 19.40 1.80
CA LEU A 210 -9.98 19.74 0.39
C LEU A 210 -11.28 20.51 0.12
N VAL A 211 -12.23 20.48 1.06
CA VAL A 211 -13.52 21.18 0.95
C VAL A 211 -13.50 22.45 1.79
N ASP A 212 -13.67 23.60 1.14
CA ASP A 212 -13.90 24.86 1.85
C ASP A 212 -15.30 24.90 2.44
N VAL A 213 -15.44 25.36 3.68
CA VAL A 213 -16.75 25.47 4.36
C VAL A 213 -16.98 26.92 4.79
N LEU A 214 -18.05 27.52 4.29
CA LEU A 214 -18.59 28.79 4.77
C LEU A 214 -19.85 28.52 5.59
N LYS A 215 -19.90 29.04 6.81
CA LYS A 215 -21.05 28.90 7.71
C LYS A 215 -21.76 30.24 7.91
N GLU A 216 -23.07 30.23 7.74
CA GLU A 216 -23.98 31.37 7.95
C GLU A 216 -25.18 30.92 8.80
N GLY A 217 -25.04 31.02 10.13
CA GLY A 217 -26.01 30.40 11.05
C GLY A 217 -26.01 28.89 10.90
N GLU A 218 -27.16 28.29 10.58
CA GLU A 218 -27.30 26.84 10.35
C GLU A 218 -27.07 26.42 8.89
N ARG A 219 -26.77 27.37 8.00
CA ARG A 219 -26.53 27.12 6.58
C ARG A 219 -25.04 26.98 6.29
N TYR A 220 -24.70 25.98 5.49
CA TYR A 220 -23.34 25.76 5.00
C TYR A 220 -23.26 25.93 3.47
N THR A 221 -22.16 26.50 3.00
CA THR A 221 -21.79 26.54 1.58
C THR A 221 -20.42 25.89 1.41
N PHE A 222 -20.27 25.07 0.37
CA PHE A 222 -19.09 24.25 0.15
C PHE A 222 -18.33 24.69 -1.10
N GLY A 223 -17.03 24.91 -0.97
CA GLY A 223 -16.12 25.18 -2.07
C GLY A 223 -15.31 23.92 -2.42
N PHE A 224 -15.24 23.59 -3.71
CA PHE A 224 -14.63 22.35 -4.19
C PHE A 224 -13.38 22.57 -5.05
N ASP A 225 -12.83 23.79 -5.12
CA ASP A 225 -11.70 24.10 -6.01
C ASP A 225 -10.47 23.24 -5.71
N ARG A 226 -10.14 23.04 -4.42
CA ARG A 226 -9.04 22.16 -3.99
C ARG A 226 -9.34 20.69 -4.26
N LEU A 227 -10.59 20.25 -4.07
CA LEU A 227 -11.01 18.91 -4.44
C LEU A 227 -10.90 18.69 -5.96
N GLN A 228 -11.25 19.69 -6.78
CA GLN A 228 -11.06 19.62 -8.23
C GLN A 228 -9.58 19.46 -8.59
N GLN A 229 -8.72 20.29 -8.01
CA GLN A 229 -7.27 20.21 -8.23
C GLN A 229 -6.71 18.83 -7.84
N TRP A 230 -7.21 18.24 -6.75
CA TRP A 230 -6.88 16.88 -6.34
C TRP A 230 -7.31 15.84 -7.39
N ILE A 231 -8.56 15.90 -7.85
CA ILE A 231 -9.08 14.99 -8.89
C ILE A 231 -8.30 15.12 -10.20
N ASP A 232 -7.94 16.34 -10.60
CA ASP A 232 -7.13 16.57 -11.80
C ASP A 232 -5.74 15.95 -11.67
N MET A 233 -5.12 16.03 -10.48
CA MET A 233 -3.86 15.34 -10.18
C MET A 233 -4.03 13.82 -10.25
N CYS A 234 -5.04 13.26 -9.59
CA CYS A 234 -5.37 11.83 -9.68
C CYS A 234 -5.49 11.35 -11.13
N ASN A 235 -6.20 12.10 -11.97
CA ASN A 235 -6.38 11.76 -13.39
C ASN A 235 -5.07 11.77 -14.18
N ARG A 236 -4.20 12.76 -13.96
CA ARG A 236 -2.89 12.84 -14.63
C ARG A 236 -1.93 11.75 -14.16
N SER A 237 -2.00 11.39 -12.88
CA SER A 237 -1.17 10.35 -12.26
C SER A 237 -1.63 8.93 -12.54
N GLY A 238 -2.83 8.74 -13.11
CA GLY A 238 -3.36 7.40 -13.42
C GLY A 238 -4.09 6.71 -12.26
N VAL A 239 -4.53 7.46 -11.24
CA VAL A 239 -5.42 6.95 -10.20
C VAL A 239 -6.79 6.64 -10.81
N GLU A 240 -7.27 5.42 -10.61
CA GLU A 240 -8.53 4.95 -11.22
C GLU A 240 -9.73 5.20 -10.32
N TYR A 241 -9.57 5.05 -9.01
CA TYR A 241 -10.64 5.13 -8.01
C TYR A 241 -10.32 6.16 -6.92
N ILE A 242 -11.38 6.74 -6.35
CA ILE A 242 -11.33 7.76 -5.32
C ILE A 242 -12.11 7.23 -4.12
N GLU A 243 -11.45 7.09 -2.98
CA GLU A 243 -12.14 6.83 -1.71
C GLU A 243 -12.18 8.14 -0.89
N PHE A 244 -13.37 8.56 -0.50
CA PHE A 244 -13.57 9.78 0.26
C PHE A 244 -13.40 9.50 1.74
N SER A 245 -12.44 10.17 2.38
CA SER A 245 -12.07 9.95 3.78
C SER A 245 -13.27 9.91 4.72
N HIS A 246 -13.17 9.06 5.75
CA HIS A 246 -14.15 8.88 6.81
C HIS A 246 -14.79 10.20 7.28
N LEU A 247 -16.12 10.21 7.31
CA LEU A 247 -16.93 11.32 7.83
C LEU A 247 -17.25 11.16 9.32
N PHE A 248 -16.71 10.14 9.97
CA PHE A 248 -16.84 9.93 11.41
C PHE A 248 -15.50 9.42 11.95
N THR A 249 -15.28 9.61 13.26
CA THR A 249 -14.03 9.17 13.89
C THR A 249 -13.83 7.66 13.81
N GLN A 250 -12.57 7.24 13.76
CA GLN A 250 -12.16 5.84 13.96
C GLN A 250 -12.73 5.29 15.28
N TRP A 251 -12.89 3.96 15.34
CA TRP A 251 -13.43 3.22 16.47
C TRP A 251 -14.89 3.59 16.79
N GLY A 252 -15.74 3.49 15.77
CA GLY A 252 -17.17 3.38 15.99
C GLY A 252 -18.02 4.63 15.82
N ALA A 253 -17.59 5.56 14.96
CA ALA A 253 -18.38 6.69 14.51
C ALA A 253 -19.00 7.57 15.63
N LYS A 254 -18.37 7.64 16.81
CA LYS A 254 -18.91 8.37 17.98
C LYS A 254 -18.90 9.88 17.79
N HIS A 255 -17.92 10.38 17.03
CA HIS A 255 -17.66 11.80 16.88
C HIS A 255 -17.45 12.22 15.43
N ALA A 256 -17.45 13.53 15.19
CA ALA A 256 -17.10 14.11 13.91
C ALA A 256 -15.57 14.21 13.74
N PRO A 257 -15.04 14.12 12.51
CA PRO A 257 -13.67 14.53 12.21
C PRO A 257 -13.49 16.02 12.47
N LYS A 258 -12.22 16.48 12.48
CA LYS A 258 -11.92 17.91 12.53
C LYS A 258 -12.40 18.58 11.25
N ILE A 259 -13.33 19.51 11.37
CA ILE A 259 -13.83 20.33 10.26
C ILE A 259 -13.63 21.80 10.60
N MET A 260 -12.97 22.50 9.69
CA MET A 260 -12.73 23.93 9.78
C MET A 260 -13.69 24.67 8.85
N ALA A 261 -14.18 25.83 9.29
CA ALA A 261 -15.04 26.68 8.48
C ALA A 261 -14.75 28.16 8.70
N THR A 262 -15.12 28.97 7.73
CA THR A 262 -15.18 30.43 7.87
C THR A 262 -16.58 30.83 8.33
N GLU A 263 -16.68 31.57 9.44
CA GLU A 263 -17.92 32.17 9.93
C GLU A 263 -17.64 33.64 10.28
N ASN A 264 -18.41 34.58 9.71
CA ASN A 264 -18.22 36.02 9.88
C ASN A 264 -16.77 36.52 9.62
N GLY A 265 -16.09 35.91 8.64
CA GLY A 265 -14.71 36.25 8.27
C GLY A 265 -13.64 35.64 9.19
N SER A 266 -14.01 34.85 10.20
CA SER A 266 -13.09 34.12 11.06
C SER A 266 -13.02 32.65 10.67
N TYR A 267 -11.82 32.12 10.47
CA TYR A 267 -11.60 30.69 10.21
C TYR A 267 -11.38 29.95 11.53
N SER A 268 -12.25 29.00 11.85
CA SER A 268 -12.22 28.26 13.12
C SER A 268 -12.70 26.82 12.98
N ARG A 269 -12.39 25.99 13.98
CA ARG A 269 -12.88 24.61 14.08
C ARG A 269 -14.35 24.63 14.49
N ILE A 270 -15.21 24.01 13.69
CA ILE A 270 -16.65 23.92 13.96
C ILE A 270 -17.09 22.52 14.41
N PHE A 271 -16.32 21.48 14.09
CA PHE A 271 -16.54 20.11 14.54
C PHE A 271 -15.23 19.39 14.87
N GLY A 272 -15.31 18.36 15.70
CA GLY A 272 -14.21 17.50 16.12
C GLY A 272 -14.61 16.50 17.20
N TRP A 273 -13.64 16.01 17.99
CA TRP A 273 -13.83 14.99 19.03
C TRP A 273 -14.89 15.31 20.09
N GLU A 274 -15.17 16.58 20.35
CA GLU A 274 -16.24 17.00 21.27
C GLU A 274 -17.65 16.91 20.67
N THR A 275 -17.75 16.73 19.36
CA THR A 275 -19.02 16.69 18.64
C THR A 275 -19.63 15.30 18.78
N ASP A 276 -20.88 15.21 19.23
CA ASP A 276 -21.66 13.97 19.14
C ASP A 276 -22.07 13.74 17.68
N ALA A 277 -21.64 12.61 17.10
CA ALA A 277 -21.97 12.25 15.72
C ALA A 277 -23.48 12.12 15.47
N MET A 278 -24.26 11.82 16.51
CA MET A 278 -25.73 11.73 16.43
C MET A 278 -26.44 13.06 16.69
N GLY A 279 -25.68 14.11 17.04
CA GLY A 279 -26.22 15.42 17.41
C GLY A 279 -26.84 16.18 16.22
N GLU A 280 -27.83 17.02 16.51
CA GLU A 280 -28.55 17.82 15.49
C GLU A 280 -27.62 18.70 14.66
N ALA A 281 -26.58 19.28 15.27
CA ALA A 281 -25.64 20.16 14.57
C ALA A 281 -24.85 19.42 13.48
N TYR A 282 -24.29 18.25 13.81
CA TYR A 282 -23.47 17.50 12.87
C TYR A 282 -24.32 16.80 11.81
N THR A 283 -25.45 16.20 12.21
CA THR A 283 -26.40 15.63 11.27
C THR A 283 -26.97 16.71 10.32
N GLY A 284 -27.24 17.92 10.81
CA GLY A 284 -27.66 19.06 9.99
C GLY A 284 -26.60 19.54 9.00
N PHE A 285 -25.31 19.44 9.35
CA PHE A 285 -24.19 19.66 8.44
C PHE A 285 -24.14 18.60 7.33
N LEU A 286 -24.18 17.31 7.70
CA LEU A 286 -24.10 16.20 6.74
C LEU A 286 -25.25 16.21 5.72
N LYS A 287 -26.47 16.55 6.17
CA LYS A 287 -27.65 16.72 5.30
C LYS A 287 -27.48 17.80 4.23
N GLN A 288 -26.57 18.76 4.42
CA GLN A 288 -26.23 19.79 3.45
C GLN A 288 -24.99 19.40 2.64
N PHE A 289 -24.00 18.80 3.30
CA PHE A 289 -22.72 18.44 2.68
C PHE A 289 -22.85 17.29 1.68
N LEU A 290 -23.51 16.19 2.07
CA LEU A 290 -23.57 14.99 1.23
C LEU A 290 -24.25 15.25 -0.12
N PRO A 291 -25.41 15.96 -0.21
CA PRO A 291 -25.98 16.36 -1.50
C PRO A 291 -25.07 17.25 -2.35
N ALA A 292 -24.31 18.16 -1.71
CA ALA A 292 -23.39 19.03 -2.44
C ALA A 292 -22.21 18.22 -3.01
N LEU A 293 -21.69 17.27 -2.24
CA LEU A 293 -20.63 16.38 -2.67
C LEU A 293 -21.08 15.43 -3.79
N THR A 294 -22.26 14.82 -3.69
CA THR A 294 -22.79 13.97 -4.78
C THR A 294 -23.01 14.76 -6.06
N SER A 295 -23.51 16.00 -5.95
CA SER A 295 -23.60 16.90 -7.10
C SER A 295 -22.24 17.19 -7.73
N PHE A 296 -21.19 17.39 -6.92
CA PHE A 296 -19.81 17.56 -7.42
C PHE A 296 -19.30 16.29 -8.13
N ILE A 297 -19.57 15.11 -7.57
CA ILE A 297 -19.18 13.81 -8.15
C ILE A 297 -19.85 13.62 -9.52
N GLU A 298 -21.15 13.89 -9.63
CA GLU A 298 -21.89 13.80 -10.89
C GLU A 298 -21.38 14.79 -11.93
N ALA A 299 -21.19 16.06 -11.53
CA ALA A 299 -20.68 17.10 -12.42
C ALA A 299 -19.28 16.80 -12.99
N ASN A 300 -18.49 16.03 -12.24
CA ASN A 300 -17.14 15.62 -12.62
C ASN A 300 -17.04 14.19 -13.18
N SER A 301 -18.17 13.52 -13.45
CA SER A 301 -18.21 12.16 -13.99
C SER A 301 -17.41 11.14 -13.15
N LEU A 302 -17.47 11.28 -11.83
CA LEU A 302 -16.76 10.41 -10.88
C LEU A 302 -17.60 9.23 -10.37
N LYS A 303 -18.87 9.12 -10.82
CA LYS A 303 -19.85 8.20 -10.24
C LYS A 303 -19.35 6.75 -10.13
N ASP A 304 -18.77 6.22 -11.21
CA ASP A 304 -18.36 4.81 -11.30
C ASP A 304 -17.02 4.52 -10.61
N ARG A 305 -16.40 5.54 -10.01
CA ARG A 305 -15.07 5.43 -9.38
C ARG A 305 -14.98 6.09 -8.01
N SER A 306 -16.11 6.36 -7.37
CA SER A 306 -16.18 6.99 -6.05
C SER A 306 -16.66 6.01 -4.98
N TYR A 307 -15.88 5.92 -3.92
CA TYR A 307 -16.10 5.07 -2.75
C TYR A 307 -16.20 5.94 -1.51
N PHE A 308 -17.01 5.52 -0.55
CA PHE A 308 -17.21 6.22 0.72
C PHE A 308 -16.83 5.35 1.91
N HIS A 309 -16.52 6.02 3.01
CA HIS A 309 -16.28 5.40 4.30
C HIS A 309 -17.25 5.96 5.34
N ILE A 310 -17.62 5.13 6.33
CA ILE A 310 -18.32 5.59 7.53
C ILE A 310 -17.30 5.76 8.66
N SER A 311 -16.72 4.66 9.13
CA SER A 311 -15.79 4.63 10.27
C SER A 311 -14.86 3.44 10.18
N ASP A 312 -13.63 3.63 10.62
CA ASP A 312 -12.61 2.60 10.65
C ASP A 312 -12.67 1.76 11.95
N GLU A 313 -12.62 0.43 11.79
CA GLU A 313 -12.64 -0.61 12.85
C GLU A 313 -13.73 -0.44 13.93
N PRO A 314 -15.03 -0.34 13.56
CA PRO A 314 -16.10 -0.45 14.54
C PRO A 314 -16.20 -1.88 15.09
N VAL A 315 -16.47 -2.01 16.39
CA VAL A 315 -16.81 -3.28 17.05
C VAL A 315 -18.28 -3.25 17.48
N LEU A 316 -18.85 -4.40 17.85
CA LEU A 316 -20.27 -4.51 18.24
C LEU A 316 -20.75 -3.49 19.30
N GLU A 317 -19.87 -3.03 20.19
CA GLU A 317 -20.20 -1.96 21.17
C GLU A 317 -20.57 -0.63 20.51
N HIS A 318 -20.10 -0.39 19.28
CA HIS A 318 -20.28 0.82 18.50
C HIS A 318 -21.54 0.81 17.62
N LEU A 319 -22.28 -0.29 17.64
CA LEU A 319 -23.41 -0.52 16.76
C LEU A 319 -24.47 0.61 16.75
N PRO A 320 -24.83 1.25 17.89
CA PRO A 320 -25.79 2.35 17.87
C PRO A 320 -25.31 3.55 17.03
N TRP A 321 -24.06 3.97 17.20
CA TRP A 321 -23.48 5.10 16.47
C TRP A 321 -23.27 4.76 15.00
N TYR A 322 -22.72 3.59 14.71
CA TYR A 322 -22.50 3.14 13.33
C TYR A 322 -23.83 3.00 12.58
N THR A 323 -24.88 2.49 13.22
CA THR A 323 -26.23 2.41 12.61
C THR A 323 -26.76 3.81 12.27
N SER A 324 -26.60 4.79 13.17
CA SER A 324 -27.01 6.17 12.91
C SER A 324 -26.25 6.78 11.75
N ALA A 325 -24.93 6.58 11.70
CA ALA A 325 -24.08 7.08 10.63
C ALA A 325 -24.40 6.41 9.28
N SER A 326 -24.57 5.08 9.28
CA SER A 326 -24.97 4.29 8.12
C SER A 326 -26.31 4.76 7.54
N ASN A 327 -27.33 4.99 8.36
CA ASN A 327 -28.62 5.49 7.90
C ASN A 327 -28.51 6.84 7.17
N ILE A 328 -27.72 7.77 7.70
CA ILE A 328 -27.49 9.07 7.05
C ILE A 328 -26.74 8.87 5.73
N MET A 329 -25.68 8.05 5.72
CA MET A 329 -24.92 7.79 4.50
C MET A 329 -25.80 7.12 3.44
N GLN A 330 -26.58 6.10 3.78
CA GLN A 330 -27.50 5.44 2.84
C GLN A 330 -28.55 6.41 2.26
N GLU A 331 -29.05 7.37 3.06
CA GLU A 331 -30.03 8.36 2.59
C GLU A 331 -29.46 9.28 1.48
N TYR A 332 -28.19 9.68 1.58
CA TYR A 332 -27.61 10.69 0.69
C TYR A 332 -26.58 10.17 -0.32
N VAL A 333 -25.94 9.03 -0.04
CA VAL A 333 -24.90 8.42 -0.88
C VAL A 333 -25.23 6.96 -1.26
N GLY A 334 -26.44 6.46 -0.99
CA GLY A 334 -26.75 5.02 -1.01
C GLY A 334 -26.46 4.23 -2.30
N ASP A 335 -26.34 4.89 -3.45
CA ASP A 335 -25.96 4.24 -4.71
C ASP A 335 -24.44 3.97 -4.83
N TYR A 336 -23.62 4.60 -3.99
CA TYR A 336 -22.17 4.46 -4.01
C TYR A 336 -21.69 3.31 -3.12
N PRO A 337 -20.60 2.62 -3.50
CA PRO A 337 -19.96 1.65 -2.61
C PRO A 337 -19.50 2.31 -1.30
N ILE A 338 -19.87 1.69 -0.18
CA ILE A 338 -19.36 2.04 1.15
C ILE A 338 -18.46 0.90 1.62
N ILE A 339 -17.19 1.23 1.82
CA ILE A 339 -16.13 0.32 2.27
C ILE A 339 -15.61 0.79 3.62
N ASP A 340 -15.38 -0.10 4.57
CA ASP A 340 -14.74 0.20 5.86
C ASP A 340 -13.93 -1.02 6.30
N ALA A 341 -12.81 -0.81 7.00
CA ALA A 341 -12.15 -1.88 7.72
C ALA A 341 -13.08 -2.36 8.85
N LEU A 342 -13.65 -3.55 8.68
CA LEU A 342 -14.73 -4.05 9.52
C LEU A 342 -14.69 -5.58 9.55
N SER A 343 -14.33 -6.13 10.71
CA SER A 343 -14.10 -7.56 10.91
C SER A 343 -15.27 -8.30 11.59
N ASP A 344 -16.28 -7.58 12.09
CA ASP A 344 -17.50 -8.17 12.68
C ASP A 344 -18.59 -8.39 11.61
N TYR A 345 -18.79 -9.64 11.18
CA TYR A 345 -19.77 -10.00 10.13
C TYR A 345 -21.20 -9.49 10.39
N GLU A 346 -21.59 -9.32 11.65
CA GLU A 346 -22.93 -8.89 12.06
C GLU A 346 -23.32 -7.51 11.49
N PHE A 347 -22.38 -6.60 11.25
CA PHE A 347 -22.69 -5.31 10.62
C PHE A 347 -23.17 -5.48 9.17
N TYR A 348 -22.54 -6.39 8.43
CA TYR A 348 -22.95 -6.74 7.07
C TYR A 348 -24.29 -7.47 7.07
N GLU A 349 -24.48 -8.44 7.97
CA GLU A 349 -25.74 -9.19 8.10
C GLU A 349 -26.95 -8.25 8.36
N ARG A 350 -26.73 -7.17 9.11
CA ARG A 350 -27.73 -6.13 9.41
C ARG A 350 -27.94 -5.12 8.27
N GLY A 351 -27.20 -5.22 7.17
CA GLY A 351 -27.29 -4.29 6.04
C GLY A 351 -26.75 -2.88 6.33
N LEU A 352 -25.87 -2.74 7.32
CA LEU A 352 -25.30 -1.44 7.70
C LEU A 352 -24.15 -1.01 6.79
N ILE A 353 -23.54 -1.95 6.06
CA ILE A 353 -22.46 -1.71 5.11
C ILE A 353 -22.59 -2.67 3.92
N ASN A 354 -22.24 -2.19 2.73
CA ASN A 354 -22.35 -2.98 1.49
C ASN A 354 -21.07 -3.76 1.17
N ASN A 355 -19.89 -3.21 1.49
CA ASN A 355 -18.60 -3.80 1.13
C ASN A 355 -17.63 -3.78 2.33
N PRO A 356 -17.84 -4.63 3.35
CA PRO A 356 -16.94 -4.70 4.50
C PRO A 356 -15.54 -5.16 4.04
N ILE A 357 -14.51 -4.64 4.69
CA ILE A 357 -13.11 -5.04 4.52
C ILE A 357 -12.67 -5.73 5.81
N PRO A 358 -12.88 -7.04 5.99
CA PRO A 358 -12.39 -7.76 7.17
C PRO A 358 -10.88 -7.95 7.14
N ALA A 359 -10.29 -8.01 8.34
CA ALA A 359 -8.89 -8.40 8.49
C ALA A 359 -8.70 -9.84 7.97
N ASN A 360 -7.53 -10.14 7.39
CA ASN A 360 -7.31 -11.43 6.73
C ASN A 360 -7.35 -12.66 7.67
N ASP A 361 -7.20 -12.46 8.99
CA ASP A 361 -7.41 -13.46 10.03
C ASP A 361 -8.85 -13.54 10.53
N HIS A 362 -9.70 -12.57 10.18
CA HIS A 362 -11.13 -12.50 10.47
C HIS A 362 -12.03 -12.68 9.23
N ILE A 363 -11.47 -13.06 8.09
CA ILE A 363 -12.18 -13.13 6.81
C ILE A 363 -13.12 -14.34 6.67
N GLU A 364 -12.90 -15.41 7.45
CA GLU A 364 -13.60 -16.69 7.28
C GLU A 364 -15.15 -16.59 7.36
N PRO A 365 -15.77 -15.87 8.32
CA PRO A 365 -17.22 -15.69 8.34
C PRO A 365 -17.77 -15.06 7.06
N PHE A 366 -17.02 -14.16 6.42
CA PHE A 366 -17.43 -13.50 5.18
C PHE A 366 -17.31 -14.43 3.97
N LEU A 367 -16.24 -15.24 3.91
CA LEU A 367 -16.07 -16.27 2.88
C LEU A 367 -17.15 -17.35 2.98
N SER A 368 -17.38 -17.86 4.18
CA SER A 368 -18.38 -18.90 4.47
C SER A 368 -19.80 -18.46 4.08
N ASN A 369 -20.09 -17.15 4.19
CA ASN A 369 -21.38 -16.58 3.79
C ASN A 369 -21.40 -16.02 2.36
N GLN A 370 -20.35 -16.24 1.56
CA GLN A 370 -20.26 -15.83 0.15
C GLN A 370 -20.54 -14.33 -0.06
N VAL A 371 -19.97 -13.48 0.79
CA VAL A 371 -20.08 -12.03 0.64
C VAL A 371 -19.54 -11.62 -0.73
N ASP A 372 -20.37 -10.93 -1.51
CA ASP A 372 -20.00 -10.49 -2.86
C ASP A 372 -19.03 -9.30 -2.80
N HIS A 373 -18.17 -9.20 -3.81
CA HIS A 373 -17.15 -8.15 -3.91
C HIS A 373 -16.34 -7.97 -2.61
N LEU A 374 -15.97 -9.07 -1.95
CA LEU A 374 -15.26 -9.05 -0.67
C LEU A 374 -13.84 -8.49 -0.81
N TRP A 375 -13.43 -7.67 0.16
CA TRP A 375 -12.08 -7.15 0.29
C TRP A 375 -11.38 -7.78 1.50
N THR A 376 -10.10 -7.49 1.68
CA THR A 376 -9.41 -7.77 2.93
C THR A 376 -8.34 -6.73 3.24
N TYR A 377 -7.89 -6.69 4.49
CA TYR A 377 -6.75 -5.90 4.93
C TYR A 377 -5.90 -6.66 5.94
N TYR A 378 -4.73 -6.10 6.25
CA TYR A 378 -3.99 -6.39 7.47
C TYR A 378 -3.48 -5.08 8.09
N CYS A 379 -3.16 -5.12 9.38
CA CYS A 379 -2.46 -4.07 10.11
C CYS A 379 -1.47 -4.70 11.10
N CYS A 380 -1.09 -3.98 12.15
CA CYS A 380 -0.19 -4.47 13.19
C CYS A 380 -0.64 -5.77 13.86
N ALA A 381 -1.95 -6.06 13.89
CA ALA A 381 -2.54 -7.20 14.58
C ALA A 381 -2.39 -8.54 13.83
N GLN A 382 -2.20 -8.51 12.51
CA GLN A 382 -2.14 -9.72 11.67
C GLN A 382 -0.70 -10.27 11.59
N TYR A 383 -0.15 -10.70 12.73
CA TYR A 383 1.22 -11.20 12.84
C TYR A 383 1.33 -12.73 12.98
N THR A 384 0.21 -13.43 13.09
CA THR A 384 0.16 -14.88 13.36
C THR A 384 -0.60 -15.63 12.25
N HIS A 385 0.07 -16.61 11.67
CA HIS A 385 -0.35 -17.53 10.60
C HIS A 385 -0.71 -16.89 9.25
N VAL A 386 -1.18 -15.65 9.22
CA VAL A 386 -1.59 -14.93 8.02
C VAL A 386 -0.44 -14.18 7.34
N SER A 387 -0.65 -13.78 6.08
CA SER A 387 0.26 -12.92 5.32
C SER A 387 0.31 -11.52 5.91
N ASN A 388 1.49 -10.91 5.94
CA ASN A 388 1.73 -9.50 6.27
C ASN A 388 3.16 -9.13 5.80
N ARG A 389 3.62 -7.90 6.05
CA ARG A 389 4.87 -7.36 5.52
C ARG A 389 5.66 -6.52 6.52
N PHE A 390 5.86 -6.99 7.75
CA PHE A 390 6.79 -6.31 8.67
C PHE A 390 8.25 -6.55 8.27
N PHE A 391 9.19 -5.73 8.76
CA PHE A 391 10.63 -5.86 8.45
C PHE A 391 11.19 -7.25 8.76
N ASN A 392 10.64 -7.89 9.78
CA ASN A 392 11.13 -9.17 10.26
C ASN A 392 10.48 -10.37 9.55
N MET A 393 9.53 -10.15 8.65
CA MET A 393 8.86 -11.21 7.90
C MET A 393 9.61 -11.53 6.61
N PRO A 394 9.66 -12.80 6.18
CA PRO A 394 10.23 -13.14 4.89
C PRO A 394 9.37 -12.53 3.75
N SER A 395 10.00 -12.10 2.66
CA SER A 395 9.29 -11.57 1.48
C SER A 395 8.23 -12.52 0.93
N ALA A 396 8.41 -13.83 1.12
CA ALA A 396 7.41 -14.85 0.78
C ALA A 396 6.07 -14.63 1.49
N ARG A 397 6.10 -14.23 2.76
CA ARG A 397 4.91 -13.97 3.58
C ARG A 397 4.13 -12.72 3.12
N ASN A 398 4.82 -11.78 2.49
CA ASN A 398 4.21 -10.62 1.82
C ASN A 398 3.60 -11.04 0.46
N ARG A 399 4.41 -11.70 -0.38
CA ARG A 399 4.05 -12.01 -1.77
C ARG A 399 2.91 -13.03 -1.92
N ILE A 400 2.80 -14.01 -1.02
CA ILE A 400 1.76 -15.06 -1.07
C ILE A 400 0.33 -14.49 -1.08
N LEU A 401 0.14 -13.29 -0.53
CA LEU A 401 -1.17 -12.62 -0.50
C LEU A 401 -1.77 -12.51 -1.91
N GLY A 402 -0.96 -12.30 -2.95
CA GLY A 402 -1.45 -12.23 -4.34
C GLY A 402 -2.21 -13.49 -4.75
N MET A 403 -1.64 -14.66 -4.46
CA MET A 403 -2.27 -15.95 -4.77
C MET A 403 -3.51 -16.21 -3.91
N GLN A 404 -3.50 -15.78 -2.64
CA GLN A 404 -4.67 -15.87 -1.75
C GLN A 404 -5.81 -14.99 -2.29
N MET A 405 -5.54 -13.74 -2.63
CA MET A 405 -6.53 -12.81 -3.18
C MET A 405 -7.10 -13.30 -4.50
N TYR A 406 -6.26 -13.84 -5.39
CA TYR A 406 -6.72 -14.49 -6.63
C TYR A 406 -7.64 -15.70 -6.33
N LYS A 407 -7.21 -16.60 -5.43
CA LYS A 407 -7.98 -17.80 -5.09
C LYS A 407 -9.39 -17.45 -4.63
N PHE A 408 -9.50 -16.52 -3.68
CA PHE A 408 -10.77 -16.14 -3.07
C PHE A 408 -11.51 -15.03 -3.83
N LYS A 409 -11.01 -14.62 -5.01
CA LYS A 409 -11.63 -13.59 -5.86
C LYS A 409 -11.87 -12.27 -5.12
N MET A 410 -10.89 -11.82 -4.35
CA MET A 410 -10.98 -10.53 -3.66
C MET A 410 -11.21 -9.41 -4.66
N ALA A 411 -12.15 -8.52 -4.37
CA ALA A 411 -12.40 -7.32 -5.18
C ALA A 411 -11.38 -6.22 -4.90
N GLY A 412 -10.84 -6.17 -3.69
CA GLY A 412 -9.76 -5.26 -3.36
C GLY A 412 -8.98 -5.59 -2.10
N PHE A 413 -7.92 -4.81 -1.90
CA PHE A 413 -7.03 -4.88 -0.75
C PHE A 413 -6.77 -3.48 -0.20
N LEU A 414 -6.78 -3.37 1.13
CA LEU A 414 -6.51 -2.16 1.87
C LEU A 414 -5.29 -2.35 2.79
N HIS A 415 -4.47 -1.31 2.90
CA HIS A 415 -3.52 -1.14 3.99
C HIS A 415 -3.59 0.28 4.55
N TRP A 416 -3.47 0.43 5.87
CA TRP A 416 -3.66 1.72 6.54
C TRP A 416 -2.44 2.67 6.45
N GLY A 417 -1.27 2.12 6.10
CA GLY A 417 0.00 2.82 6.15
C GLY A 417 0.75 2.84 4.82
N TYR A 418 0.48 3.82 3.94
CA TYR A 418 1.39 4.12 2.83
C TYR A 418 2.61 4.91 3.34
N ASN A 419 2.33 6.01 4.03
CA ASN A 419 3.31 6.99 4.50
C ASN A 419 2.94 7.62 5.87
N PHE A 420 2.37 6.85 6.81
CA PHE A 420 2.08 7.36 8.15
C PHE A 420 3.38 7.49 8.96
N TRP A 421 3.87 8.71 9.10
CA TRP A 421 5.14 9.03 9.78
C TRP A 421 4.92 9.78 11.09
N TYR A 422 3.95 9.32 11.87
CA TYR A 422 3.78 9.71 13.26
C TYR A 422 3.95 8.48 14.18
N SER A 423 4.12 8.74 15.48
CA SER A 423 3.88 7.72 16.51
C SER A 423 2.39 7.41 16.62
N GLN A 424 2.05 6.30 17.29
CA GLN A 424 0.66 5.89 17.49
C GLN A 424 -0.20 7.04 18.00
N PHE A 425 -1.43 7.14 17.50
CA PHE A 425 -2.38 8.21 17.78
C PHE A 425 -1.94 9.59 17.32
N ALA A 426 -0.98 9.64 16.39
CA ALA A 426 -0.37 10.85 15.87
C ALA A 426 0.13 11.82 16.94
N ILE A 427 0.70 11.29 18.03
CA ILE A 427 1.15 12.09 19.19
C ILE A 427 2.34 12.97 18.83
N ALA A 428 3.29 12.44 18.06
CA ALA A 428 4.47 13.15 17.61
C ALA A 428 4.90 12.69 16.21
N PRO A 429 5.45 13.58 15.36
CA PRO A 429 6.09 13.16 14.12
C PRO A 429 7.33 12.34 14.43
N ILE A 430 7.61 11.33 13.61
CA ILE A 430 8.80 10.49 13.73
C ILE A 430 9.71 10.69 12.53
N ASN A 431 11.00 10.43 12.69
CA ASN A 431 11.89 10.24 11.54
C ASN A 431 11.81 8.76 11.12
N PRO A 432 11.20 8.40 9.98
CA PRO A 432 11.03 7.01 9.60
C PRO A 432 12.36 6.28 9.27
N PHE A 433 13.49 6.99 9.14
CA PHE A 433 14.81 6.33 9.06
C PHE A 433 15.39 5.94 10.43
N GLU A 434 14.82 6.42 11.53
CA GLU A 434 15.32 6.25 12.90
C GLU A 434 14.30 5.54 13.81
N THR A 435 13.02 5.83 13.63
CA THR A 435 11.91 5.21 14.38
C THR A 435 11.00 4.52 13.37
N THR A 436 10.92 3.20 13.43
CA THR A 436 10.26 2.39 12.39
C THR A 436 9.02 1.64 12.89
N ASP A 437 8.74 1.76 14.19
CA ASP A 437 7.71 1.06 14.95
C ASP A 437 6.72 2.03 15.63
N ALA A 438 6.66 3.28 15.15
CA ALA A 438 5.76 4.32 15.65
C ALA A 438 5.88 4.54 17.18
N GLU A 439 7.12 4.58 17.69
CA GLU A 439 7.46 4.61 19.13
C GLU A 439 7.02 3.34 19.88
N LEU A 440 7.41 2.17 19.35
CA LEU A 440 7.14 0.85 19.93
C LEU A 440 5.64 0.48 20.02
N ALA A 441 4.80 1.12 19.21
CA ALA A 441 3.38 0.83 19.19
C ALA A 441 3.02 -0.29 18.20
N PHE A 442 3.71 -0.34 17.06
CA PHE A 442 3.45 -1.29 15.98
C PHE A 442 4.75 -1.99 15.57
N PRO A 443 4.71 -3.26 15.11
CA PRO A 443 5.89 -3.90 14.53
C PRO A 443 6.51 -3.06 13.41
N SER A 444 7.83 -3.06 13.33
CA SER A 444 8.57 -2.19 12.42
C SER A 444 8.15 -2.42 10.96
N GLY A 445 7.74 -1.33 10.29
CA GLY A 445 7.24 -1.35 8.91
C GLY A 445 5.72 -1.43 8.76
N ASP A 446 4.93 -1.49 9.83
CA ASP A 446 3.46 -1.50 9.72
C ASP A 446 2.89 -0.15 9.25
N SER A 447 3.40 0.98 9.74
CA SER A 447 2.79 2.30 9.49
C SER A 447 3.12 2.93 8.12
N TYR A 448 4.11 2.41 7.39
CA TYR A 448 4.47 2.95 6.08
C TYR A 448 5.24 1.95 5.23
N VAL A 449 5.18 2.14 3.91
CA VAL A 449 5.97 1.40 2.91
C VAL A 449 6.86 2.29 2.05
N VAL A 450 6.80 3.60 2.25
CA VAL A 450 7.72 4.58 1.63
C VAL A 450 8.35 5.50 2.67
N TYR A 451 9.55 5.99 2.35
CA TYR A 451 10.32 6.90 3.19
C TYR A 451 10.40 8.31 2.58
N PRO A 452 10.58 9.36 3.40
CA PRO A 452 10.79 10.73 2.97
C PRO A 452 12.19 10.95 2.39
N GLY A 453 12.31 10.92 1.06
CA GLY A 453 13.54 11.25 0.37
C GLY A 453 13.65 12.74 0.00
N PRO A 454 14.86 13.24 -0.28
CA PRO A 454 15.07 14.65 -0.62
C PRO A 454 14.30 15.09 -1.87
N GLU A 455 14.19 14.21 -2.86
CA GLU A 455 13.55 14.50 -4.14
C GLU A 455 12.16 13.88 -4.30
N GLY A 456 11.62 13.21 -3.27
CA GLY A 456 10.38 12.45 -3.34
C GLY A 456 10.45 11.16 -2.51
N PRO A 457 9.51 10.22 -2.70
CA PRO A 457 9.49 8.97 -1.95
C PRO A 457 10.73 8.11 -2.24
N ILE A 458 11.24 7.47 -1.21
CA ILE A 458 12.19 6.35 -1.32
C ILE A 458 11.39 5.06 -1.08
N GLU A 459 11.42 4.17 -2.07
CA GLU A 459 10.68 2.90 -2.03
C GLU A 459 11.27 1.93 -1.00
N SER A 460 10.46 1.00 -0.49
CA SER A 460 10.91 -0.11 0.36
C SER A 460 10.94 -1.42 -0.40
N ILE A 461 11.70 -2.40 0.11
CA ILE A 461 11.63 -3.80 -0.35
C ILE A 461 10.17 -4.29 -0.27
N ARG A 462 9.45 -3.94 0.79
CA ARG A 462 8.09 -4.42 1.03
C ARG A 462 7.09 -3.91 0.00
N LEU A 463 7.18 -2.65 -0.40
CA LEU A 463 6.37 -2.06 -1.48
C LEU A 463 6.64 -2.80 -2.79
N GLU A 464 7.92 -3.03 -3.11
CA GLU A 464 8.30 -3.73 -4.32
C GLU A 464 7.74 -5.16 -4.31
N VAL A 465 8.02 -5.95 -3.26
CA VAL A 465 7.54 -7.34 -3.15
C VAL A 465 6.01 -7.43 -3.20
N PHE A 466 5.29 -6.48 -2.60
CA PHE A 466 3.84 -6.43 -2.70
C PHE A 466 3.37 -6.22 -4.14
N TYR A 467 4.06 -5.38 -4.92
CA TYR A 467 3.77 -5.23 -6.35
C TYR A 467 4.01 -6.53 -7.15
N GLU A 468 4.90 -7.43 -6.72
CA GLU A 468 5.02 -8.77 -7.33
C GLU A 468 3.77 -9.61 -7.08
N ALA A 469 3.18 -9.52 -5.88
CA ALA A 469 1.92 -10.18 -5.57
C ALA A 469 0.79 -9.71 -6.51
N LEU A 470 0.72 -8.42 -6.80
CA LEU A 470 -0.24 -7.86 -7.75
C LEU A 470 0.00 -8.36 -9.19
N GLN A 471 1.26 -8.52 -9.59
CA GLN A 471 1.61 -9.09 -10.90
C GLN A 471 1.32 -10.60 -10.97
N ASP A 472 1.40 -11.32 -9.85
CA ASP A 472 1.03 -12.72 -9.76
C ASP A 472 -0.48 -12.92 -9.97
N ILE A 473 -1.32 -12.04 -9.41
CA ILE A 473 -2.76 -12.02 -9.70
C ILE A 473 -3.00 -11.84 -11.20
N ARG A 474 -2.38 -10.82 -11.81
CA ARG A 474 -2.57 -10.52 -13.24
C ARG A 474 -2.16 -11.68 -14.15
N ALA A 475 -1.11 -12.40 -13.81
CA ALA A 475 -0.70 -13.58 -14.57
C ALA A 475 -1.64 -14.77 -14.37
N LEU A 476 -2.13 -14.98 -13.15
CA LEU A 476 -3.16 -15.98 -12.89
C LEU A 476 -4.45 -15.67 -13.64
N GLU A 477 -4.86 -14.40 -13.71
CA GLU A 477 -6.00 -13.94 -14.52
C GLU A 477 -5.78 -14.14 -16.02
N LEU A 478 -4.56 -13.91 -16.51
CA LEU A 478 -4.21 -14.21 -17.90
C LEU A 478 -4.31 -15.70 -18.18
N LEU A 479 -3.70 -16.54 -17.35
CA LEU A 479 -3.78 -17.99 -17.47
C LEU A 479 -5.23 -18.48 -17.41
N GLU A 480 -6.03 -17.94 -16.49
CA GLU A 480 -7.46 -18.24 -16.37
C GLU A 480 -8.23 -17.92 -17.66
N SER A 481 -7.88 -16.85 -18.35
CA SER A 481 -8.51 -16.53 -19.64
C SER A 481 -8.20 -17.54 -20.74
N LEU A 482 -7.10 -18.30 -20.61
CA LEU A 482 -6.64 -19.28 -21.60
C LEU A 482 -7.15 -20.70 -21.31
N ILE A 483 -7.17 -21.12 -20.03
CA ILE A 483 -7.51 -22.50 -19.64
C ILE A 483 -8.73 -22.63 -18.72
N GLY A 484 -9.32 -21.51 -18.28
CA GLY A 484 -10.43 -21.51 -17.34
C GLY A 484 -10.01 -21.70 -15.88
N ARG A 485 -10.86 -21.20 -14.97
CA ARG A 485 -10.60 -21.11 -13.52
C ARG A 485 -10.24 -22.45 -12.87
N GLU A 486 -10.92 -23.52 -13.25
CA GLU A 486 -10.73 -24.85 -12.65
C GLU A 486 -9.30 -25.37 -12.87
N ASP A 487 -8.82 -25.29 -14.11
CA ASP A 487 -7.48 -25.78 -14.45
C ASP A 487 -6.39 -24.81 -13.97
N THR A 488 -6.65 -23.50 -13.91
CA THR A 488 -5.75 -22.55 -13.25
C THR A 488 -5.61 -22.83 -11.75
N MET A 489 -6.70 -23.18 -11.05
CA MET A 489 -6.62 -23.58 -9.64
C MET A 489 -5.85 -24.88 -9.45
N LYS A 490 -6.08 -25.87 -10.30
CA LYS A 490 -5.29 -27.12 -10.28
C LYS A 490 -3.81 -26.81 -10.44
N LEU A 491 -3.43 -25.95 -11.39
CA LEU A 491 -2.03 -25.56 -11.58
C LEU A 491 -1.48 -24.77 -10.39
N LEU A 492 -2.27 -23.89 -9.77
CA LEU A 492 -1.83 -23.09 -8.62
C LEU A 492 -1.53 -23.98 -7.40
N GLU A 493 -2.39 -24.94 -7.12
CA GLU A 493 -2.32 -25.79 -5.92
C GLU A 493 -1.69 -27.16 -6.15
N ASP A 494 -1.24 -27.45 -7.37
CA ASP A 494 -0.56 -28.69 -7.71
C ASP A 494 0.65 -28.94 -6.80
N GLU A 495 0.83 -30.18 -6.34
CA GLU A 495 1.89 -30.61 -5.40
C GLU A 495 1.81 -30.02 -3.98
N LEU A 496 0.75 -29.27 -3.64
CA LEU A 496 0.51 -28.86 -2.26
C LEU A 496 -0.12 -29.96 -1.42
N SER A 497 0.33 -30.06 -0.16
CA SER A 497 -0.24 -31.00 0.82
C SER A 497 -1.58 -30.52 1.38
N CYS A 498 -1.85 -29.23 1.31
CA CYS A 498 -3.10 -28.60 1.71
C CYS A 498 -3.45 -27.47 0.74
N GLU A 499 -4.75 -27.18 0.67
CA GLU A 499 -5.25 -26.04 -0.07
C GLU A 499 -4.73 -24.72 0.52
N ILE A 500 -4.56 -23.73 -0.35
CA ILE A 500 -4.21 -22.37 0.06
C ILE A 500 -5.42 -21.73 0.74
N THR A 501 -5.24 -21.28 1.96
CA THR A 501 -6.16 -20.40 2.69
C THR A 501 -5.41 -19.16 3.16
N PHE A 502 -6.08 -18.22 3.84
CA PHE A 502 -5.39 -17.09 4.45
C PHE A 502 -4.44 -17.49 5.58
N THR A 503 -4.68 -18.64 6.24
CA THR A 503 -3.89 -19.13 7.40
C THR A 503 -3.04 -20.36 7.10
N SER A 504 -3.32 -21.08 6.01
CA SER A 504 -2.59 -22.28 5.58
C SER A 504 -2.11 -22.09 4.14
N TYR A 505 -0.80 -21.91 3.97
CA TYR A 505 -0.21 -21.67 2.66
C TYR A 505 1.28 -22.06 2.65
N PRO A 506 1.89 -22.23 1.47
CA PRO A 506 3.32 -22.49 1.36
C PRO A 506 4.15 -21.30 1.85
N ARG A 507 5.06 -21.57 2.80
CA ARG A 507 5.88 -20.53 3.45
C ARG A 507 7.26 -20.36 2.82
N ASP A 508 7.63 -21.25 1.89
CA ASP A 508 8.93 -21.23 1.26
C ASP A 508 8.97 -20.31 0.03
N HIS A 509 10.01 -19.49 -0.04
CA HIS A 509 10.25 -18.58 -1.15
C HIS A 509 10.56 -19.30 -2.47
N GLU A 510 11.24 -20.45 -2.46
CA GLU A 510 11.52 -21.21 -3.69
C GLU A 510 10.23 -21.75 -4.30
N TRP A 511 9.26 -22.16 -3.46
CA TRP A 511 7.93 -22.53 -3.92
C TRP A 511 7.22 -21.39 -4.66
N LEU A 512 7.23 -20.16 -4.13
CA LEU A 512 6.58 -19.01 -4.79
C LEU A 512 7.20 -18.70 -6.14
N LEU A 513 8.53 -18.67 -6.21
CA LEU A 513 9.26 -18.39 -7.44
C LEU A 513 9.02 -19.48 -8.50
N SER A 514 9.13 -20.75 -8.11
CA SER A 514 8.88 -21.88 -9.01
C SER A 514 7.41 -21.94 -9.46
N ARG A 515 6.45 -21.61 -8.59
CA ARG A 515 5.03 -21.55 -8.97
C ARG A 515 4.79 -20.46 -10.00
N ARG A 516 5.39 -19.28 -9.81
CA ARG A 516 5.29 -18.20 -10.78
C ARG A 516 5.88 -18.59 -12.13
N GLU A 517 7.04 -19.25 -12.13
CA GLU A 517 7.67 -19.73 -13.35
C GLU A 517 6.81 -20.78 -14.08
N ARG A 518 6.19 -21.72 -13.35
CA ARG A 518 5.22 -22.68 -13.94
C ARG A 518 4.03 -21.98 -14.59
N ILE A 519 3.51 -20.91 -13.98
CA ILE A 519 2.42 -20.09 -14.56
C ILE A 519 2.89 -19.44 -15.87
N ASN A 520 4.09 -18.85 -15.90
CA ASN A 520 4.65 -18.23 -17.09
C ASN A 520 4.86 -19.25 -18.23
N GLN A 521 5.43 -20.42 -17.92
CA GLN A 521 5.62 -21.51 -18.88
C GLN A 521 4.30 -22.04 -19.44
N ALA A 522 3.28 -22.18 -18.58
CA ALA A 522 1.95 -22.57 -19.03
C ALA A 522 1.37 -21.54 -20.01
N ILE A 523 1.45 -20.25 -19.70
CA ILE A 523 1.01 -19.17 -20.59
C ILE A 523 1.79 -19.20 -21.91
N GLN A 524 3.11 -19.30 -21.86
CA GLN A 524 3.96 -19.36 -23.05
C GLN A 524 3.62 -20.56 -23.94
N SER A 525 3.27 -21.71 -23.37
CA SER A 525 2.90 -22.91 -24.15
C SER A 525 1.55 -22.82 -24.86
N LEU A 526 0.73 -21.83 -24.49
CA LEU A 526 -0.64 -21.64 -24.98
C LEU A 526 -0.76 -20.50 -26.01
N LEU A 527 0.31 -19.71 -26.17
CA LEU A 527 0.43 -18.62 -27.15
C LEU A 527 1.34 -19.05 -28.30
#